data_AF-A0A814TME5-F1
#
_entry.id   AF-A0A814TME5-F1
#
_cell.length_a   1.000
_cell.length_b   1.000
_cell.length_c   1.000
_cell.angle_alpha   90.00
_cell.angle_beta   90.00
_cell.angle_gamma   90.00
#
_symmetry.space_group_name_H-M   'P 1'
#
loop_
_entity.id
_entity.type
_entity.pdbx_description
1 polymer ?
#
loop_
_entity_poly.entity_id
_entity_poly.type
_entity_poly.pdbx_seq_one_letter_code
_entity_poly.pdbx_strand_id
1 'polypeptide(L)'
;MPFSSDYDAFILNNFRLGYDFGFLPDGYTYHTSLDHISTCKQGVIQDLGDNLAILIRNILLENNQQLNNINDTDPLIYFDILSRYLMIYKLSTSVLIQKILIVFIIIIGIIRILFDHIYHRQQNFSCNDFHCIYFRFKNPLIIRILSIIIYSISNILSMIVGLVFSLILACILSMIQPVSWYGDSTLAIFLFSLPCLIGFIIFRYLFDLLHRRILRKSSQYSNEYNDNKHLNGIHFNFEQNFSILIIYTLSMIISIYSNSESFYITLVWSIFICPLYLILIIVEFILHWKQIFEKNSHQLYLPLLISFFPLIHTIEIVNRILRIYIPMVTTSFSSGLAYTENLIICSIVVIPTLFFLPILQRTKQFLRLLITLLIIFFIILIVACIRQPFTKSRPNTFYAKHISKSVYNAEISTNNSFGVSLVSQQSSITVNTYHGLVLSPILDQFSVKSAHKLYNKTCFSSTNCTFDDSFNRKLPVEHIQIESMKKIKYRIRIQHVLSYNIQISLLSNIKLTVHNQFDIPRKETIVDVYSTISRFEINIKIQRCEINDSPFLLLFTRLMPDIVLRGEGFCQAIDDDTSLIINR
;
A
#
# COMPACT_ATOMS: atom_id res chain seq x y z
N MET A 1 10.04 -3.51 -0.19
CA MET A 1 8.90 -3.90 0.69
C MET A 1 9.49 -4.29 2.04
N PRO A 2 8.86 -3.98 3.19
CA PRO A 2 9.37 -4.39 4.49
C PRO A 2 8.86 -5.81 4.78
N PHE A 3 9.45 -6.80 4.14
CA PHE A 3 9.27 -8.18 4.56
C PHE A 3 10.48 -8.57 5.39
N SER A 4 10.24 -9.08 6.59
CA SER A 4 11.21 -9.93 7.27
C SER A 4 10.99 -11.34 6.78
N SER A 5 11.89 -11.90 5.99
CA SER A 5 11.87 -13.32 5.63
C SER A 5 13.13 -14.00 6.14
N ASP A 6 13.17 -15.33 6.05
CA ASP A 6 14.36 -16.10 6.39
C ASP A 6 15.58 -15.61 5.59
N TYR A 7 15.36 -15.05 4.40
CA TYR A 7 16.39 -14.43 3.58
C TYR A 7 17.14 -13.31 4.30
N ASP A 8 16.46 -12.49 5.10
CA ASP A 8 17.11 -11.40 5.84
C ASP A 8 18.09 -11.94 6.87
N ALA A 9 17.80 -13.10 7.49
CA ALA A 9 18.73 -13.75 8.39
C ALA A 9 20.01 -14.23 7.67
N PHE A 10 19.91 -14.61 6.39
CA PHE A 10 21.07 -14.98 5.57
C PHE A 10 21.90 -13.77 5.11
N ILE A 11 21.24 -12.65 4.74
CA ILE A 11 21.94 -11.40 4.42
C ILE A 11 22.61 -10.80 5.65
N LEU A 12 21.87 -10.64 6.76
CA LEU A 12 22.33 -9.91 7.95
C LEU A 12 23.59 -10.54 8.57
N ASN A 13 23.77 -11.84 8.38
CA ASN A 13 24.94 -12.58 8.83
C ASN A 13 26.04 -12.73 7.76
N ASN A 14 25.94 -12.01 6.63
CA ASN A 14 26.88 -12.04 5.50
C ASN A 14 27.14 -13.44 4.93
N PHE A 15 26.17 -14.36 5.01
CA PHE A 15 26.41 -15.74 4.59
C PHE A 15 26.46 -15.86 3.06
N ARG A 16 25.41 -15.45 2.33
CA ARG A 16 25.33 -15.49 0.85
C ARG A 16 24.26 -14.54 0.31
N LEU A 17 24.48 -14.03 -0.90
CA LEU A 17 23.42 -13.42 -1.73
C LEU A 17 22.51 -14.53 -2.28
N GLY A 18 21.21 -14.25 -2.41
CA GLY A 18 20.23 -15.22 -2.87
C GLY A 18 18.95 -14.57 -3.39
N TYR A 19 17.94 -15.40 -3.65
CA TYR A 19 16.63 -14.96 -4.12
C TYR A 19 15.56 -15.50 -3.18
N ASP A 20 14.57 -14.66 -2.86
CA ASP A 20 13.38 -15.03 -2.10
C ASP A 20 12.16 -14.97 -3.03
N PHE A 21 11.50 -16.11 -3.21
CA PHE A 21 10.34 -16.24 -4.10
C PHE A 21 9.08 -16.46 -3.28
N GLY A 22 8.26 -15.42 -3.20
CA GLY A 22 6.94 -15.49 -2.59
C GLY A 22 5.84 -15.40 -3.65
N PHE A 23 4.89 -16.35 -3.63
CA PHE A 23 3.64 -16.18 -4.35
C PHE A 23 2.59 -15.59 -3.41
N LEU A 24 2.25 -14.32 -3.62
CA LEU A 24 1.23 -13.62 -2.85
C LEU A 24 0.07 -13.19 -3.77
N PRO A 25 -1.00 -14.00 -3.90
CA PRO A 25 -2.10 -13.70 -4.81
C PRO A 25 -2.98 -12.55 -4.31
N ASP A 26 -3.18 -12.49 -2.99
CA ASP A 26 -3.96 -11.47 -2.32
C ASP A 26 -3.43 -11.28 -0.90
N GLY A 27 -3.23 -10.05 -0.45
CA GLY A 27 -2.64 -9.82 0.87
C GLY A 27 -3.62 -10.12 2.03
N TYR A 28 -4.93 -10.22 1.76
CA TYR A 28 -5.93 -10.53 2.80
C TYR A 28 -5.87 -11.99 3.27
N THR A 29 -5.26 -12.89 2.49
CA THR A 29 -5.12 -14.30 2.90
C THR A 29 -3.88 -14.50 3.77
N TYR A 30 -2.83 -13.71 3.56
CA TYR A 30 -1.54 -13.86 4.21
C TYR A 30 -1.59 -13.75 5.73
N HIS A 31 -1.07 -14.76 6.45
CA HIS A 31 -1.15 -14.86 7.91
C HIS A 31 -2.57 -14.74 8.49
N THR A 32 -3.56 -15.27 7.77
CA THR A 32 -4.94 -15.33 8.25
C THR A 32 -5.48 -16.74 8.20
N SER A 33 -6.63 -16.97 8.83
CA SER A 33 -7.34 -18.24 8.70
C SER A 33 -7.83 -18.52 7.27
N LEU A 34 -7.75 -17.56 6.34
CA LEU A 34 -8.10 -17.76 4.93
C LEU A 34 -6.96 -18.39 4.11
N ASP A 35 -5.77 -18.56 4.70
CA ASP A 35 -4.64 -19.21 4.04
C ASP A 35 -4.84 -20.74 3.98
N HIS A 36 -5.64 -21.18 3.01
CA HIS A 36 -6.02 -22.58 2.82
C HIS A 36 -5.44 -23.12 1.52
N ILE A 37 -5.24 -24.43 1.43
CA ILE A 37 -4.78 -25.07 0.19
C ILE A 37 -5.69 -24.76 -1.02
N SER A 38 -6.97 -24.50 -0.79
CA SER A 38 -7.94 -24.10 -1.82
C SER A 38 -7.71 -22.70 -2.40
N THR A 39 -6.97 -21.82 -1.73
CA THR A 39 -6.61 -20.48 -2.27
C THR A 39 -5.39 -20.54 -3.16
N CYS A 40 -4.61 -21.63 -3.12
CA CYS A 40 -3.50 -21.86 -4.04
C CYS A 40 -4.07 -22.06 -5.45
N LYS A 41 -3.76 -21.12 -6.36
CA LYS A 41 -4.20 -21.22 -7.75
C LYS A 41 -3.55 -22.45 -8.40
N GLN A 42 -4.37 -23.22 -9.11
CA GLN A 42 -3.89 -24.39 -9.85
C GLN A 42 -2.78 -23.99 -10.83
N GLY A 43 -1.70 -24.79 -10.84
CA GLY A 43 -0.53 -24.55 -11.68
C GLY A 43 0.56 -23.69 -11.01
N VAL A 44 0.27 -22.91 -9.97
CA VAL A 44 1.26 -21.99 -9.39
C VAL A 44 2.53 -22.70 -8.89
N ILE A 45 2.38 -23.85 -8.23
CA ILE A 45 3.54 -24.62 -7.75
C ILE A 45 4.37 -25.14 -8.94
N GLN A 46 3.70 -25.57 -10.02
CA GLN A 46 4.36 -26.02 -11.24
C GLN A 46 5.07 -24.86 -11.94
N ASP A 47 4.39 -23.72 -12.12
CA ASP A 47 4.94 -22.52 -12.74
C ASP A 47 6.16 -22.01 -11.95
N LEU A 48 6.08 -22.01 -10.62
CA LEU A 48 7.21 -21.67 -9.75
C LEU A 48 8.36 -22.66 -9.93
N GLY A 49 8.06 -23.97 -9.92
CA GLY A 49 9.04 -25.03 -10.13
C GLY A 49 9.74 -24.93 -11.49
N ASP A 50 9.00 -24.65 -12.55
CA ASP A 50 9.51 -24.48 -13.91
C ASP A 50 10.39 -23.24 -14.02
N ASN A 51 9.94 -22.11 -13.46
CA ASN A 51 10.72 -20.87 -13.41
C ASN A 51 12.02 -21.06 -12.60
N LEU A 52 11.94 -21.70 -11.44
CA LEU A 52 13.11 -22.02 -10.61
C LEU A 52 14.06 -22.98 -11.32
N ALA A 53 13.54 -24.02 -11.97
CA ALA A 53 14.36 -24.98 -12.70
C ALA A 53 15.13 -24.31 -13.85
N ILE A 54 14.49 -23.40 -14.59
CA ILE A 54 15.14 -22.60 -15.63
C ILE A 54 16.22 -21.69 -15.02
N LEU A 55 15.90 -20.97 -13.94
CA LEU A 55 16.85 -20.11 -13.25
C LEU A 55 18.08 -20.89 -12.77
N ILE A 56 17.87 -22.01 -12.08
CA ILE A 56 18.95 -22.87 -11.57
C ILE A 56 19.78 -23.43 -12.71
N ARG A 57 19.16 -23.89 -13.81
CA ARG A 57 19.88 -24.36 -15.00
C ARG A 57 20.76 -23.25 -15.58
N ASN A 58 20.23 -22.04 -15.72
CA ASN A 58 21.00 -20.91 -16.25
C ASN A 58 22.18 -20.57 -15.34
N ILE A 59 21.98 -20.49 -14.02
CA ILE A 59 23.05 -20.26 -13.05
C ILE A 59 24.13 -21.35 -13.13
N LEU A 60 23.74 -22.63 -13.24
CA LEU A 60 24.67 -23.75 -13.35
C LEU A 60 25.41 -23.79 -14.70
N LEU A 61 24.76 -23.39 -15.79
CA LEU A 61 25.35 -23.31 -17.12
C LEU A 61 26.33 -22.13 -17.22
N GLU A 62 25.99 -20.96 -16.69
CA GLU A 62 26.85 -19.76 -16.67
C GLU A 62 28.05 -19.91 -15.73
N ASN A 63 27.89 -20.66 -14.62
CA ASN A 63 28.99 -21.02 -13.72
C ASN A 63 30.15 -21.78 -14.40
N ASN A 64 29.92 -22.41 -15.56
CA ASN A 64 30.97 -23.07 -16.33
C ASN A 64 31.73 -22.15 -17.28
N GLN A 65 31.30 -20.90 -17.51
CA GLN A 65 31.95 -20.04 -18.52
C GLN A 65 32.30 -18.61 -18.11
N GLN A 66 31.71 -17.96 -17.09
CA GLN A 66 32.01 -16.51 -16.93
C GLN A 66 31.69 -15.86 -15.58
N LEU A 67 31.90 -16.54 -14.45
CA LEU A 67 31.70 -15.91 -13.13
C LEU A 67 32.78 -14.86 -12.72
N ASN A 68 33.78 -14.60 -13.56
CA ASN A 68 34.86 -13.65 -13.26
C ASN A 68 34.54 -12.19 -13.64
N ASN A 69 33.40 -11.91 -14.27
CA ASN A 69 33.01 -10.56 -14.70
C ASN A 69 31.76 -10.02 -13.96
N ILE A 70 31.46 -10.48 -12.74
CA ILE A 70 30.37 -9.92 -11.89
C ILE A 70 30.76 -8.55 -11.29
N ASN A 71 31.49 -7.74 -12.04
CA ASN A 71 31.71 -6.32 -11.72
C ASN A 71 30.76 -5.42 -12.51
N ASP A 72 29.81 -5.99 -13.25
CA ASP A 72 28.74 -5.23 -13.90
C ASP A 72 27.71 -4.85 -12.82
N THR A 73 28.02 -3.78 -12.08
CA THR A 73 27.25 -3.21 -10.96
C THR A 73 25.98 -2.48 -11.40
N ASP A 74 25.63 -2.54 -12.69
CA ASP A 74 24.49 -1.83 -13.24
C ASP A 74 23.19 -2.53 -12.82
N PRO A 75 22.34 -1.90 -11.99
CA PRO A 75 21.13 -2.52 -11.50
C PRO A 75 20.18 -2.87 -12.64
N LEU A 76 19.45 -3.96 -12.46
CA LEU A 76 18.48 -4.45 -13.43
C LEU A 76 17.07 -4.01 -13.01
N ILE A 77 16.28 -3.56 -13.99
CA ILE A 77 14.87 -3.26 -13.80
C ILE A 77 14.07 -4.47 -14.26
N TYR A 78 13.14 -4.89 -13.41
CA TYR A 78 12.22 -5.99 -13.66
C TYR A 78 10.79 -5.49 -13.50
N PHE A 79 9.95 -5.68 -14.52
CA PHE A 79 8.51 -5.48 -14.39
C PHE A 79 7.76 -6.40 -15.32
N ASP A 80 6.51 -6.71 -14.98
CA ASP A 80 5.64 -7.48 -15.85
C ASP A 80 4.72 -6.58 -16.70
N ILE A 81 4.41 -7.05 -17.90
CA ILE A 81 3.39 -6.46 -18.77
C ILE A 81 2.19 -7.40 -18.75
N LEU A 82 1.06 -6.93 -18.22
CA LEU A 82 -0.21 -7.68 -18.21
C LEU A 82 -0.11 -9.05 -17.52
N SER A 83 0.87 -9.26 -16.62
CA SER A 83 1.23 -10.57 -16.01
C SER A 83 1.47 -11.70 -16.99
N ARG A 84 1.93 -11.36 -18.20
CA ARG A 84 2.24 -12.36 -19.23
C ARG A 84 3.71 -12.38 -19.60
N TYR A 85 4.34 -11.21 -19.59
CA TYR A 85 5.71 -11.06 -20.04
C TYR A 85 6.51 -10.33 -18.97
N LEU A 86 7.59 -10.96 -18.50
CA LEU A 86 8.57 -10.33 -17.63
C LEU A 86 9.57 -9.57 -18.51
N MET A 87 9.64 -8.25 -18.33
CA MET A 87 10.62 -7.40 -18.97
C MET A 87 11.83 -7.24 -18.05
N ILE A 88 13.02 -7.47 -18.60
CA ILE A 88 14.30 -7.35 -17.89
C ILE A 88 15.23 -6.50 -18.74
N TYR A 89 15.76 -5.43 -18.17
CA TYR A 89 16.77 -4.60 -18.82
C TYR A 89 17.61 -3.84 -17.81
N LYS A 90 18.80 -3.39 -18.25
CA LYS A 90 19.74 -2.62 -17.43
C LYS A 90 19.24 -1.19 -17.18
N LEU A 91 19.51 -0.65 -15.98
CA LEU A 91 19.18 0.74 -15.65
C LEU A 91 19.88 1.72 -16.60
N SER A 92 21.14 1.46 -16.98
CA SER A 92 21.82 2.26 -18.02
C SER A 92 21.06 2.31 -19.35
N THR A 93 20.36 1.23 -19.73
CA THR A 93 19.54 1.19 -20.95
C THR A 93 18.32 2.10 -20.81
N SER A 94 17.66 2.11 -19.64
CA SER A 94 16.60 3.08 -19.31
C SER A 94 17.09 4.51 -19.48
N VAL A 95 18.23 4.82 -18.86
CA VAL A 95 18.83 6.16 -18.86
C VAL A 95 19.21 6.58 -20.27
N LEU A 96 19.76 5.67 -21.08
CA LEU A 96 20.10 5.93 -22.47
C LEU A 96 18.86 6.29 -23.30
N ILE A 97 17.79 5.50 -23.21
CA ILE A 97 16.54 5.75 -23.95
C ILE A 97 15.95 7.11 -23.54
N GLN A 98 15.90 7.41 -22.24
CA GLN A 98 15.40 8.70 -21.75
C GLN A 98 16.24 9.89 -22.24
N LYS A 99 17.58 9.78 -22.19
CA LYS A 99 18.49 10.81 -22.73
C LYS A 99 18.24 11.06 -24.22
N ILE A 100 18.10 9.99 -25.01
CA ILE A 100 17.80 10.08 -26.44
C ILE A 100 16.46 10.81 -26.65
N LEU A 101 15.40 10.42 -25.93
CA LEU A 101 14.08 11.08 -26.01
C LEU A 101 14.15 12.57 -25.63
N ILE A 102 14.85 12.93 -24.56
CA ILE A 102 15.03 14.32 -24.13
C ILE A 102 15.70 15.14 -25.24
N VAL A 103 16.80 14.62 -25.82
CA VAL A 103 17.53 15.28 -26.90
C VAL A 103 16.62 15.49 -28.12
N PHE A 104 15.85 14.47 -28.52
CA PHE A 104 14.90 14.60 -29.63
C PHE A 104 13.82 15.67 -29.36
N ILE A 105 13.25 15.70 -28.15
CA ILE A 105 12.24 16.68 -27.76
C ILE A 105 12.79 18.11 -27.86
N ILE A 106 13.98 18.35 -27.31
CA ILE A 106 14.61 19.67 -27.31
C ILE A 106 14.97 20.09 -28.73
N ILE A 107 15.62 19.23 -29.52
CA ILE A 107 16.04 19.55 -30.88
C ILE A 107 14.83 19.86 -31.77
N ILE A 108 13.82 18.99 -31.79
CA ILE A 108 12.62 19.19 -32.62
C ILE A 108 11.86 20.45 -32.17
N GLY A 109 11.78 20.69 -30.86
CA GLY A 109 11.17 21.91 -30.31
C GLY A 109 11.88 23.18 -30.78
N ILE A 110 13.21 23.24 -30.65
CA ILE A 110 14.02 24.39 -31.08
C ILE A 110 13.92 24.61 -32.59
N ILE A 111 14.09 23.56 -33.39
CA ILE A 111 13.98 23.63 -34.86
C ILE A 111 12.63 24.24 -35.24
N ARG A 112 11.54 23.77 -34.63
CA ARG A 112 10.22 24.28 -34.94
C ARG A 112 10.04 25.75 -34.54
N ILE A 113 10.47 26.13 -33.33
CA ILE A 113 10.37 27.52 -32.88
C ILE A 113 11.14 28.46 -33.81
N LEU A 114 12.38 28.08 -34.20
CA LEU A 114 13.22 28.89 -35.08
C LEU A 114 12.65 28.98 -36.49
N PHE A 115 12.27 27.84 -37.08
CA PHE A 115 11.79 27.80 -38.45
C PHE A 115 10.49 28.59 -38.62
N ASP A 116 9.55 28.41 -37.69
CA ASP A 116 8.28 29.14 -37.68
C ASP A 116 8.50 30.65 -37.50
N HIS A 117 9.47 31.05 -36.68
CA HIS A 117 9.84 32.46 -36.55
C HIS A 117 10.46 33.05 -37.83
N ILE A 118 11.37 32.31 -38.48
CA ILE A 118 12.01 32.75 -39.73
C ILE A 118 10.97 32.87 -40.84
N TYR A 119 10.11 31.86 -40.99
CA TYR A 119 9.09 31.80 -42.02
C TYR A 119 8.15 33.00 -41.96
N HIS A 120 7.61 33.30 -40.77
CA HIS A 120 6.70 34.42 -40.59
C HIS A 120 7.37 35.80 -40.63
N ARG A 121 8.70 35.89 -40.44
CA ARG A 121 9.46 37.13 -40.66
C ARG A 121 9.65 37.44 -42.15
N GLN A 122 9.74 36.42 -43.00
CA GLN A 122 9.99 36.59 -44.44
C GLN A 122 8.73 36.93 -45.24
N GLN A 123 7.55 36.50 -44.78
CA GLN A 123 6.29 36.85 -45.43
C GLN A 123 5.77 38.21 -44.95
N ASN A 124 5.97 39.27 -45.76
CA ASN A 124 5.38 40.61 -45.61
C ASN A 124 3.84 40.65 -45.82
N PHE A 125 3.13 39.54 -45.57
CA PHE A 125 1.69 39.47 -45.80
C PHE A 125 0.91 40.18 -44.69
N SER A 126 -0.16 40.87 -45.10
CA SER A 126 -1.26 41.32 -44.24
C SER A 126 -1.91 40.10 -43.57
N CYS A 127 -1.30 39.63 -42.48
CA CYS A 127 -1.61 38.33 -41.95
C CYS A 127 -2.89 38.40 -41.08
N ASN A 128 -4.02 38.01 -41.70
CA ASN A 128 -5.29 37.80 -41.01
C ASN A 128 -5.38 36.42 -40.32
N ASP A 129 -4.35 35.58 -40.45
CA ASP A 129 -4.32 34.24 -39.88
C ASP A 129 -3.97 34.21 -38.39
N PHE A 130 -4.57 33.24 -37.69
CA PHE A 130 -4.36 32.99 -36.26
C PHE A 130 -2.90 32.64 -35.90
N HIS A 131 -2.06 32.25 -36.85
CA HIS A 131 -0.65 31.91 -36.56
C HIS A 131 0.27 33.14 -36.45
N CYS A 132 -0.13 34.29 -37.00
CA CYS A 132 0.67 35.52 -36.96
C CYS A 132 0.46 36.36 -35.70
N ILE A 133 -0.28 35.86 -34.71
CA ILE A 133 -0.62 36.61 -33.50
C ILE A 133 0.62 37.06 -32.76
N TYR A 134 1.66 36.22 -32.73
CA TYR A 134 2.92 36.57 -32.09
C TYR A 134 3.58 37.80 -32.73
N PHE A 135 3.40 38.01 -34.04
CA PHE A 135 3.95 39.16 -34.76
C PHE A 135 3.17 40.46 -34.52
N ARG A 136 1.96 40.39 -33.95
CA ARG A 136 1.25 41.59 -33.45
C ARG A 136 1.91 42.20 -32.21
N PHE A 137 2.83 41.47 -31.59
CA PHE A 137 3.58 41.93 -30.44
C PHE A 137 5.00 42.32 -30.83
N LYS A 138 5.58 43.26 -30.07
CA LYS A 138 6.94 43.79 -30.31
C LYS A 138 8.03 42.71 -30.42
N ASN A 139 7.91 41.63 -29.63
CA ASN A 139 8.87 40.52 -29.58
C ASN A 139 8.15 39.15 -29.68
N PRO A 140 7.88 38.63 -30.89
CA PRO A 140 7.12 37.38 -31.10
C PRO A 140 7.74 36.16 -30.42
N LEU A 141 9.06 35.99 -30.53
CA LEU A 141 9.80 34.87 -29.94
C LEU A 141 9.65 34.82 -28.42
N ILE A 142 9.80 35.97 -27.77
CA ILE A 142 9.74 36.05 -26.30
C ILE A 142 8.36 35.63 -25.81
N ILE A 143 7.28 36.07 -26.46
CA ILE A 143 5.92 35.73 -26.04
C ILE A 143 5.62 34.26 -26.26
N ARG A 144 6.16 33.66 -27.33
CA ARG A 144 6.00 32.23 -27.56
C ARG A 144 6.72 31.41 -26.48
N ILE A 145 7.97 31.74 -26.18
CA ILE A 145 8.73 31.09 -25.11
C ILE A 145 8.02 31.27 -23.76
N LEU A 146 7.56 32.48 -23.45
CA LEU A 146 6.78 32.76 -22.24
C LEU A 146 5.49 31.94 -22.21
N SER A 147 4.77 31.80 -23.33
CA SER A 147 3.53 31.00 -23.40
C SER A 147 3.81 29.53 -23.07
N ILE A 148 4.89 28.95 -23.62
CA ILE A 148 5.33 27.59 -23.31
C ILE A 148 5.62 27.42 -21.81
N ILE A 149 6.37 28.37 -21.22
CA ILE A 149 6.71 28.35 -19.79
C ILE A 149 5.44 28.50 -18.92
N ILE A 150 4.54 29.41 -19.30
CA ILE A 150 3.27 29.65 -18.61
C ILE A 150 2.40 28.39 -18.65
N TYR A 151 2.32 27.71 -19.80
CA TYR A 151 1.60 26.44 -19.91
C TYR A 151 2.27 25.33 -19.10
N SER A 152 3.60 25.20 -19.09
CA SER A 152 4.27 24.17 -18.29
C SER A 152 4.08 24.40 -16.78
N ILE A 153 4.18 25.64 -16.31
CA ILE A 153 3.88 26.01 -14.91
C ILE A 153 2.42 25.71 -14.56
N SER A 154 1.48 26.06 -15.46
CA SER A 154 0.06 25.73 -15.28
C SER A 154 -0.16 24.24 -15.07
N ASN A 155 0.52 23.42 -15.86
CA ASN A 155 0.36 21.98 -15.82
C ASN A 155 0.89 21.40 -14.49
N ILE A 156 2.08 21.83 -14.06
CA ILE A 156 2.64 21.44 -12.76
C ILE A 156 1.71 21.86 -11.62
N LEU A 157 1.21 23.10 -11.65
CA LEU A 157 0.32 23.61 -10.61
C LEU A 157 -1.02 22.88 -10.60
N SER A 158 -1.56 22.52 -11.77
CA SER A 158 -2.77 21.71 -11.88
C SER A 158 -2.59 20.29 -11.34
N MET A 159 -1.42 19.67 -11.53
CA MET A 159 -1.08 18.36 -10.94
C MET A 159 -1.02 18.47 -9.41
N ILE A 160 -0.41 19.54 -8.88
CA ILE A 160 -0.35 19.81 -7.44
C ILE A 160 -1.77 19.99 -6.87
N VAL A 161 -2.63 20.79 -7.52
CA VAL A 161 -4.01 21.00 -7.08
C VAL A 161 -4.82 19.71 -7.12
N GLY A 162 -4.67 18.88 -8.16
CA GLY A 162 -5.30 17.56 -8.22
C GLY A 162 -4.86 16.64 -7.07
N LEU A 163 -3.57 16.60 -6.77
CA LEU A 163 -3.04 15.85 -5.63
C LEU A 163 -3.62 16.34 -4.30
N VAL A 164 -3.60 17.66 -4.06
CA VAL A 164 -4.14 18.26 -2.84
C VAL A 164 -5.62 17.96 -2.67
N PHE A 165 -6.41 18.04 -3.74
CA PHE A 165 -7.84 17.75 -3.70
C PHE A 165 -8.14 16.29 -3.29
N SER A 166 -7.32 15.35 -3.76
CA SER A 166 -7.43 13.94 -3.40
C SER A 166 -7.01 13.67 -1.94
N LEU A 167 -5.95 14.33 -1.47
CA LEU A 167 -5.52 14.25 -0.08
C LEU A 167 -6.56 14.85 0.89
N ILE A 168 -7.19 15.98 0.52
CA ILE A 168 -8.29 16.56 1.31
C ILE A 168 -9.45 15.56 1.41
N LEU A 169 -9.83 14.92 0.31
CA LEU A 169 -10.86 13.88 0.35
C LEU A 169 -10.45 12.71 1.25
N ALA A 170 -9.19 12.24 1.16
CA ALA A 170 -8.69 11.17 2.03
C ALA A 170 -8.78 11.55 3.52
N CYS A 171 -8.48 12.79 3.87
CA CYS A 171 -8.66 13.31 5.24
C CYS A 171 -10.15 13.33 5.65
N ILE A 172 -11.04 13.79 4.78
CA ILE A 172 -12.50 13.82 5.05
C ILE A 172 -13.04 12.40 5.24
N LEU A 173 -12.68 11.46 4.37
CA LEU A 173 -13.09 10.06 4.48
C LEU A 173 -12.59 9.40 5.76
N SER A 174 -11.39 9.76 6.22
CA SER A 174 -10.85 9.27 7.49
C SER A 174 -11.70 9.68 8.70
N MET A 175 -12.43 10.79 8.61
CA MET A 175 -13.35 11.27 9.65
C MET A 175 -14.73 10.60 9.58
N ILE A 176 -15.23 10.34 8.37
CA ILE A 176 -16.61 9.84 8.15
C ILE A 176 -16.66 8.31 8.23
N GLN A 177 -15.85 7.64 7.42
CA GLN A 177 -15.81 6.19 7.31
C GLN A 177 -14.39 5.74 6.96
N PRO A 178 -13.55 5.44 7.96
CA PRO A 178 -12.18 5.02 7.73
C PRO A 178 -12.17 3.73 6.89
N VAL A 179 -11.24 3.65 5.94
CA VAL A 179 -11.00 2.46 5.11
C VAL A 179 -12.24 1.95 4.36
N SER A 180 -13.12 2.84 3.89
CA SER A 180 -14.33 2.49 3.10
C SER A 180 -14.02 1.64 1.84
N TRP A 181 -12.80 1.71 1.35
CA TRP A 181 -12.28 0.97 0.19
C TRP A 181 -11.59 -0.35 0.55
N TYR A 182 -11.54 -0.74 1.83
CA TYR A 182 -10.80 -1.93 2.30
C TYR A 182 -11.11 -3.17 1.49
N GLY A 183 -12.38 -3.51 1.32
CA GLY A 183 -12.82 -4.72 0.65
C GLY A 183 -12.79 -4.63 -0.88
N ASP A 184 -12.33 -3.53 -1.48
CA ASP A 184 -12.33 -3.37 -2.93
C ASP A 184 -11.24 -2.39 -3.41
N SER A 185 -10.12 -2.95 -3.90
CA SER A 185 -9.02 -2.17 -4.47
C SER A 185 -9.46 -1.29 -5.65
N THR A 186 -10.47 -1.71 -6.42
CA THR A 186 -10.97 -0.92 -7.56
C THR A 186 -11.72 0.32 -7.09
N LEU A 187 -12.45 0.21 -5.97
CA LEU A 187 -13.11 1.34 -5.34
C LEU A 187 -12.08 2.38 -4.90
N ALA A 188 -10.96 1.96 -4.28
CA ALA A 188 -9.86 2.86 -3.91
C ALA A 188 -9.32 3.64 -5.12
N ILE A 189 -9.10 2.95 -6.26
CA ILE A 189 -8.61 3.57 -7.49
C ILE A 189 -9.53 4.72 -7.90
N PHE A 190 -10.83 4.48 -8.03
CA PHE A 190 -11.74 5.54 -8.49
C PHE A 190 -11.98 6.63 -7.43
N LEU A 191 -12.06 6.24 -6.16
CA LEU A 191 -12.33 7.16 -5.06
C LEU A 191 -11.23 8.22 -4.93
N PHE A 192 -9.97 7.87 -5.17
CA PHE A 192 -8.84 8.80 -5.08
C PHE A 192 -8.39 9.38 -6.44
N SER A 193 -8.59 8.69 -7.56
CA SER A 193 -8.21 9.23 -8.88
C SER A 193 -9.18 10.27 -9.43
N LEU A 194 -10.50 10.12 -9.23
CA LEU A 194 -11.49 11.06 -9.75
C LEU A 194 -11.37 12.48 -9.15
N PRO A 195 -11.20 12.65 -7.82
CA PRO A 195 -10.91 13.95 -7.23
C PRO A 195 -9.65 14.59 -7.83
N CYS A 196 -8.62 13.80 -8.11
CA CYS A 196 -7.40 14.29 -8.74
C CYS A 196 -7.69 14.87 -10.13
N LEU A 197 -8.44 14.12 -10.94
CA LEU A 197 -8.87 14.55 -12.28
C LEU A 197 -9.73 15.82 -12.22
N ILE A 198 -10.67 15.88 -11.26
CA ILE A 198 -11.55 17.04 -11.04
C ILE A 198 -10.72 18.28 -10.68
N GLY A 199 -9.83 18.17 -9.68
CA GLY A 199 -8.97 19.28 -9.25
C GLY A 199 -8.07 19.80 -10.37
N PHE A 200 -7.48 18.89 -11.14
CA PHE A 200 -6.69 19.21 -12.32
C PHE A 200 -7.51 19.98 -13.38
N ILE A 201 -8.69 19.47 -13.75
CA ILE A 201 -9.55 20.08 -14.78
C ILE A 201 -10.07 21.46 -14.33
N ILE A 202 -10.48 21.60 -13.07
CA ILE A 202 -10.93 22.88 -12.52
C ILE A 202 -9.83 23.92 -12.62
N PHE A 203 -8.62 23.60 -12.13
CA PHE A 203 -7.51 24.53 -12.16
C PHE A 203 -7.13 24.89 -13.60
N ARG A 204 -7.06 23.90 -14.48
CA ARG A 204 -6.74 24.10 -15.90
C ARG A 204 -7.75 25.01 -16.58
N TYR A 205 -9.04 24.79 -16.35
CA TYR A 205 -10.11 25.62 -16.89
C TYR A 205 -10.02 27.07 -16.41
N LEU A 206 -9.83 27.28 -15.10
CA LEU A 206 -9.65 28.61 -14.52
C LEU A 206 -8.41 29.31 -15.08
N PHE A 207 -7.32 28.57 -15.24
CA PHE A 207 -6.08 29.09 -15.81
C PHE A 207 -6.25 29.52 -17.27
N ASP A 208 -6.90 28.70 -18.10
CA ASP A 208 -7.14 29.05 -19.50
C ASP A 208 -8.02 30.30 -19.63
N LEU A 209 -9.00 30.49 -18.74
CA LEU A 209 -9.79 31.72 -18.66
C LEU A 209 -8.91 32.93 -18.27
N LEU A 210 -8.05 32.77 -17.27
CA LEU A 210 -7.16 33.83 -16.79
C LEU A 210 -6.12 34.21 -17.85
N HIS A 211 -5.48 33.23 -18.48
CA HIS A 211 -4.50 33.43 -19.55
C HIS A 211 -5.11 34.20 -20.74
N ARG A 212 -6.32 33.84 -21.17
CA ARG A 212 -7.04 34.58 -22.23
C ARG A 212 -7.33 36.03 -21.84
N ARG A 213 -7.70 36.28 -20.58
CA ARG A 213 -7.90 37.66 -20.07
C ARG A 213 -6.62 38.47 -20.07
N ILE A 214 -5.50 37.88 -19.67
CA ILE A 214 -4.18 38.55 -19.67
C ILE A 214 -3.76 38.90 -21.09
N LEU A 215 -3.85 37.96 -22.03
CA LEU A 215 -3.51 38.21 -23.43
C LEU A 215 -4.38 39.31 -24.06
N ARG A 216 -5.68 39.35 -23.71
CA ARG A 216 -6.57 40.43 -24.16
C ARG A 216 -6.11 41.80 -23.68
N LYS A 217 -5.64 41.91 -22.43
CA LYS A 217 -5.13 43.17 -21.86
C LYS A 217 -3.76 43.56 -22.42
N SER A 218 -2.92 42.58 -22.75
CA SER A 218 -1.56 42.80 -23.27
C SER A 218 -1.51 43.09 -24.78
N SER A 219 -2.59 42.84 -25.53
CA SER A 219 -2.65 43.13 -26.96
C SER A 219 -2.60 44.65 -27.21
N GLN A 220 -1.58 45.08 -27.96
CA GLN A 220 -1.31 46.48 -28.27
C GLN A 220 -2.38 47.12 -29.19
N TYR A 221 -3.26 46.31 -29.78
CA TYR A 221 -4.35 46.71 -30.69
C TYR A 221 -5.76 46.54 -30.07
N SER A 222 -5.86 46.42 -28.75
CA SER A 222 -7.10 46.08 -28.02
C SER A 222 -8.32 47.00 -28.18
N ASN A 223 -8.22 48.10 -28.95
CA ASN A 223 -9.31 49.06 -29.17
C ASN A 223 -10.22 48.74 -30.38
N GLU A 224 -9.86 47.80 -31.28
CA GLU A 224 -10.76 47.42 -32.38
C GLU A 224 -11.72 46.27 -32.00
N TYR A 225 -13.02 46.51 -32.17
CA TYR A 225 -14.11 45.58 -31.80
C TYR A 225 -14.00 44.19 -32.49
N ASN A 226 -13.37 44.11 -33.68
CA ASN A 226 -13.15 42.86 -34.42
C ASN A 226 -12.07 41.95 -33.81
N ASP A 227 -11.13 42.48 -33.03
CA ASP A 227 -10.04 41.69 -32.43
C ASP A 227 -10.53 40.76 -31.31
N ASN A 228 -11.62 41.11 -30.63
CA ASN A 228 -12.19 40.29 -29.56
C ASN A 228 -12.79 38.96 -30.06
N LYS A 229 -13.32 38.93 -31.30
CA LYS A 229 -13.87 37.71 -31.92
C LYS A 229 -12.75 36.79 -32.41
N HIS A 230 -11.66 37.37 -32.93
CA HIS A 230 -10.47 36.62 -33.33
C HIS A 230 -9.70 36.07 -32.13
N LEU A 231 -9.55 36.82 -31.03
CA LEU A 231 -8.82 36.34 -29.84
C LEU A 231 -9.45 35.09 -29.19
N ASN A 232 -10.78 34.95 -29.26
CA ASN A 232 -11.49 33.78 -28.73
C ASN A 232 -11.34 32.51 -29.59
N GLY A 233 -10.92 32.65 -30.85
CA GLY A 233 -10.68 31.54 -31.78
C GLY A 233 -9.25 30.99 -31.78
N ILE A 234 -8.34 31.60 -31.02
CA ILE A 234 -6.92 31.25 -31.03
C ILE A 234 -6.68 29.91 -30.34
N HIS A 235 -5.94 29.03 -31.02
CA HIS A 235 -5.54 27.74 -30.52
C HIS A 235 -4.02 27.64 -30.39
N PHE A 236 -3.52 27.71 -29.15
CA PHE A 236 -2.11 27.52 -28.78
C PHE A 236 -1.71 26.04 -28.77
N ASN A 237 -2.05 25.30 -29.82
CA ASN A 237 -1.90 23.83 -29.84
C ASN A 237 -0.43 23.40 -29.73
N PHE A 238 0.48 24.10 -30.41
CA PHE A 238 1.91 23.79 -30.34
C PHE A 238 2.46 24.03 -28.93
N GLU A 239 2.22 25.20 -28.36
CA GLU A 239 2.73 25.57 -27.04
C GLU A 239 2.17 24.65 -25.96
N GLN A 240 0.89 24.25 -26.07
CA GLN A 240 0.27 23.27 -25.19
C GLN A 240 0.90 21.88 -25.36
N ASN A 241 1.00 21.36 -26.58
CA ASN A 241 1.61 20.04 -26.86
C ASN A 241 3.07 19.98 -26.40
N PHE A 242 3.83 21.05 -26.64
CA PHE A 242 5.22 21.14 -26.21
C PHE A 242 5.35 21.29 -24.69
N SER A 243 4.42 21.99 -24.02
CA SER A 243 4.39 22.06 -22.56
C SER A 243 4.16 20.68 -21.91
N ILE A 244 3.37 19.81 -22.54
CA ILE A 244 3.18 18.41 -22.09
C ILE A 244 4.50 17.65 -22.21
N LEU A 245 5.19 17.77 -23.36
CA LEU A 245 6.51 17.16 -23.55
C LEU A 245 7.52 17.67 -22.52
N ILE A 246 7.49 18.95 -22.15
CA ILE A 246 8.36 19.50 -21.09
C ILE A 246 8.12 18.80 -19.75
N ILE A 247 6.88 18.52 -19.36
CA ILE A 247 6.59 17.79 -18.10
C ILE A 247 7.23 16.40 -18.15
N TYR A 248 7.09 15.69 -19.27
CA TYR A 248 7.71 14.38 -19.43
C TYR A 248 9.23 14.48 -19.43
N THR A 249 9.83 15.51 -20.03
CA THR A 249 11.28 15.73 -19.93
C THR A 249 11.73 15.98 -18.50
N LEU A 250 10.99 16.78 -17.72
CA LEU A 250 11.30 17.01 -16.30
C LEU A 250 11.17 15.70 -15.50
N SER A 251 10.14 14.90 -15.78
CA SER A 251 9.96 13.59 -15.12
C SER A 251 11.10 12.62 -15.46
N MET A 252 11.53 12.55 -16.74
CA MET A 252 12.68 11.75 -17.15
C MET A 252 13.98 12.26 -16.52
N ILE A 253 14.18 13.57 -16.43
CA ILE A 253 15.34 14.15 -15.75
C ILE A 253 15.37 13.74 -14.27
N ILE A 254 14.24 13.83 -13.56
CA ILE A 254 14.12 13.36 -12.17
C ILE A 254 14.38 11.85 -12.07
N SER A 255 13.89 11.05 -13.02
CA SER A 255 14.15 9.61 -13.09
C SER A 255 15.65 9.32 -13.24
N ILE A 256 16.36 10.02 -14.12
CA ILE A 256 17.80 9.85 -14.33
C ILE A 256 18.59 10.27 -13.08
N TYR A 257 18.25 11.40 -12.44
CA TYR A 257 18.97 11.89 -11.27
C TYR A 257 18.73 11.06 -10.00
N SER A 258 17.52 10.52 -9.82
CA SER A 258 17.19 9.70 -8.66
C SER A 258 17.85 8.33 -8.68
N ASN A 259 18.26 7.84 -9.86
CA ASN A 259 18.89 6.52 -10.05
C ASN A 259 18.10 5.37 -9.41
N SER A 260 16.77 5.49 -9.33
CA SER A 260 15.91 4.51 -8.68
C SER A 260 15.16 3.66 -9.72
N GLU A 261 15.19 2.35 -9.50
CA GLU A 261 14.50 1.33 -10.32
C GLU A 261 12.98 1.59 -10.42
N SER A 262 12.40 2.24 -9.41
CA SER A 262 10.96 2.52 -9.33
C SER A 262 10.46 3.53 -10.37
N PHE A 263 11.35 4.31 -10.99
CA PHE A 263 10.96 5.28 -12.03
C PHE A 263 10.78 4.67 -13.43
N TYR A 264 10.76 3.35 -13.56
CA TYR A 264 10.48 2.71 -14.85
C TYR A 264 9.10 3.09 -15.41
N ILE A 265 8.12 3.41 -14.55
CA ILE A 265 6.79 3.89 -14.98
C ILE A 265 6.93 5.16 -15.83
N THR A 266 7.84 6.07 -15.46
CA THR A 266 8.15 7.27 -16.26
C THR A 266 8.66 6.90 -17.65
N LEU A 267 9.52 5.89 -17.76
CA LEU A 267 10.02 5.40 -19.04
C LEU A 267 8.87 4.83 -19.88
N VAL A 268 8.05 3.95 -19.31
CA VAL A 268 6.92 3.33 -20.00
C VAL A 268 6.00 4.41 -20.59
N TRP A 269 5.55 5.37 -19.79
CA TRP A 269 4.72 6.47 -20.30
C TRP A 269 5.43 7.30 -21.38
N SER A 270 6.71 7.64 -21.17
CA SER A 270 7.48 8.48 -22.10
C SER A 270 7.67 7.82 -23.46
N ILE A 271 7.90 6.50 -23.53
CA ILE A 271 8.08 5.77 -24.80
C ILE A 271 6.81 5.82 -25.67
N PHE A 272 5.62 5.77 -25.08
CA PHE A 272 4.37 5.81 -25.85
C PHE A 272 3.94 7.25 -26.16
N ILE A 273 4.04 8.16 -25.18
CA ILE A 273 3.50 9.51 -25.29
C ILE A 273 4.45 10.44 -26.05
N CYS A 274 5.74 10.46 -25.72
CA CYS A 274 6.65 11.44 -26.30
C CYS A 274 6.81 11.31 -27.83
N PRO A 275 7.09 10.12 -28.40
CA PRO A 275 7.19 9.97 -29.85
C PRO A 275 5.91 10.36 -30.58
N LEU A 276 4.74 10.04 -30.01
CA LEU A 276 3.47 10.42 -30.59
C LEU A 276 3.29 11.94 -30.65
N TYR A 277 3.56 12.64 -29.55
CA TYR A 277 3.46 14.10 -29.54
C TYR A 277 4.50 14.74 -30.48
N LEU A 278 5.69 14.15 -30.62
CA LEU A 278 6.66 14.58 -31.63
C LEU A 278 6.14 14.37 -33.05
N ILE A 279 5.54 13.22 -33.35
CA ILE A 279 4.91 12.95 -34.66
C ILE A 279 3.77 13.94 -34.91
N LEU A 280 2.92 14.20 -33.92
CA LEU A 280 1.83 15.18 -34.04
C LEU A 280 2.35 16.58 -34.32
N ILE A 281 3.42 16.99 -33.62
CA ILE A 281 4.12 18.24 -33.91
C ILE A 281 4.62 18.19 -35.36
N ILE A 282 5.38 17.18 -35.79
CA ILE A 282 5.91 17.11 -37.16
C ILE A 282 4.79 17.13 -38.22
N VAL A 283 3.70 16.40 -38.01
CA VAL A 283 2.54 16.37 -38.93
C VAL A 283 1.85 17.72 -38.98
N GLU A 284 1.58 18.35 -37.83
CA GLU A 284 1.02 19.72 -37.79
C GLU A 284 1.93 20.72 -38.49
N PHE A 285 3.25 20.53 -38.40
CA PHE A 285 4.23 21.37 -39.09
C PHE A 285 4.15 21.19 -40.62
N ILE A 286 4.11 19.95 -41.10
CA ILE A 286 4.02 19.64 -42.54
C ILE A 286 2.68 20.11 -43.13
N LEU A 287 1.56 19.89 -42.43
CA LEU A 287 0.24 20.30 -42.89
C LEU A 287 0.12 21.83 -42.95
N HIS A 288 0.64 22.53 -41.94
CA HIS A 288 0.71 24.00 -41.94
C HIS A 288 1.52 24.52 -43.12
N TRP A 289 2.68 23.91 -43.40
CA TRP A 289 3.51 24.27 -44.54
C TRP A 289 2.79 24.11 -45.88
N LYS A 290 2.01 23.04 -46.03
CA LYS A 290 1.24 22.77 -47.25
C LYS A 290 -0.06 23.58 -47.37
N GLN A 291 -0.37 24.44 -46.39
CA GLN A 291 -1.63 25.19 -46.30
C GLN A 291 -2.91 24.33 -46.40
N ILE A 292 -2.81 23.04 -46.05
CA ILE A 292 -3.96 22.13 -46.05
C ILE A 292 -4.69 22.29 -44.72
N PHE A 293 -5.57 23.30 -44.65
CA PHE A 293 -6.41 23.59 -43.49
C PHE A 293 -7.68 22.74 -43.50
N GLU A 294 -7.57 21.47 -43.12
CA GLU A 294 -8.74 20.70 -42.69
C GLU A 294 -8.93 20.74 -41.18
N LYS A 295 -10.20 20.88 -40.79
CA LYS A 295 -10.70 21.04 -39.42
C LYS A 295 -10.59 19.69 -38.69
N ASN A 296 -9.37 19.31 -38.32
CA ASN A 296 -9.06 17.96 -37.87
C ASN A 296 -9.56 17.67 -36.44
N SER A 297 -10.79 17.15 -36.34
CA SER A 297 -11.33 16.50 -35.14
C SER A 297 -10.54 15.23 -34.75
N HIS A 298 -9.89 14.58 -35.72
CA HIS A 298 -9.16 13.33 -35.53
C HIS A 298 -7.88 13.43 -34.68
N GLN A 299 -7.30 14.64 -34.54
CA GLN A 299 -6.04 14.81 -33.80
C GLN A 299 -6.19 14.59 -32.28
N LEU A 300 -7.42 14.55 -31.75
CA LEU A 300 -7.67 14.30 -30.32
C LEU A 300 -7.74 12.81 -29.98
N TYR A 301 -8.24 11.98 -30.90
CA TYR A 301 -8.46 10.56 -30.63
C TYR A 301 -7.16 9.75 -30.63
N LEU A 302 -6.16 10.14 -31.41
CA LEU A 302 -4.90 9.40 -31.54
C LEU A 302 -4.05 9.41 -30.24
N PRO A 303 -3.83 10.57 -29.56
CA PRO A 303 -3.24 10.60 -28.21
C PRO A 303 -3.96 9.73 -27.20
N LEU A 304 -5.29 9.79 -27.17
CA LEU A 304 -6.08 8.98 -26.26
C LEU A 304 -5.92 7.50 -26.56
N LEU A 305 -5.98 7.11 -27.84
CA LEU A 305 -5.86 5.71 -28.27
C LEU A 305 -4.53 5.09 -27.84
N ILE A 306 -3.43 5.80 -28.06
CA ILE A 306 -2.09 5.31 -27.72
C ILE A 306 -1.85 5.35 -26.19
N SER A 307 -2.46 6.30 -25.48
CA SER A 307 -2.38 6.37 -24.02
C SER A 307 -3.08 5.22 -23.30
N PHE A 308 -3.98 4.47 -23.96
CA PHE A 308 -4.62 3.32 -23.32
C PHE A 308 -3.63 2.25 -22.89
N PHE A 309 -2.56 2.01 -23.65
CA PHE A 309 -1.59 0.98 -23.28
C PHE A 309 -0.87 1.30 -21.96
N PRO A 310 -0.16 2.45 -21.81
CA PRO A 310 0.48 2.78 -20.53
C PRO A 310 -0.54 2.99 -19.41
N LEU A 311 -1.77 3.44 -19.72
CA LEU A 311 -2.85 3.56 -18.74
C LEU A 311 -3.29 2.20 -18.20
N ILE A 312 -3.55 1.21 -19.05
CA ILE A 312 -3.95 -0.14 -18.65
C ILE A 312 -2.84 -0.78 -17.81
N HIS A 313 -1.60 -0.67 -18.26
CA HIS A 313 -0.42 -1.16 -17.53
C HIS A 313 -0.30 -0.52 -16.15
N THR A 314 -0.50 0.80 -16.07
CA THR A 314 -0.47 1.51 -14.79
C THR A 314 -1.61 1.10 -13.86
N ILE A 315 -2.84 0.97 -14.38
CA ILE A 315 -4.01 0.53 -13.59
C ILE A 315 -3.79 -0.89 -13.05
N GLU A 316 -3.23 -1.78 -13.88
CA GLU A 316 -2.89 -3.14 -13.49
C GLU A 316 -1.88 -3.16 -12.35
N ILE A 317 -0.75 -2.46 -12.50
CA ILE A 317 0.29 -2.36 -11.46
C ILE A 317 -0.29 -1.79 -10.17
N VAL A 318 -1.02 -0.67 -10.27
CA VAL A 318 -1.66 -0.04 -9.11
C VAL A 318 -2.62 -1.01 -8.43
N ASN A 319 -3.45 -1.73 -9.18
CA ASN A 319 -4.37 -2.71 -8.62
C ASN A 319 -3.64 -3.88 -7.92
N ARG A 320 -2.50 -4.36 -8.45
CA ARG A 320 -1.66 -5.36 -7.77
C ARG A 320 -1.06 -4.84 -6.49
N ILE A 321 -0.43 -3.67 -6.57
CA ILE A 321 0.16 -3.01 -5.41
C ILE A 321 -0.93 -2.84 -4.35
N LEU A 322 -2.13 -2.38 -4.70
CA LEU A 322 -3.23 -2.23 -3.76
C LEU A 322 -3.69 -3.56 -3.14
N ARG A 323 -3.84 -4.64 -3.92
CA ARG A 323 -4.21 -5.96 -3.35
C ARG A 323 -3.24 -6.47 -2.30
N ILE A 324 -1.96 -6.10 -2.43
CA ILE A 324 -0.91 -6.45 -1.47
C ILE A 324 -0.87 -5.44 -0.32
N TYR A 325 -0.85 -4.15 -0.64
CA TYR A 325 -0.63 -3.07 0.32
C TYR A 325 -1.85 -2.75 1.18
N ILE A 326 -3.08 -2.83 0.66
CA ILE A 326 -4.29 -2.55 1.46
C ILE A 326 -4.30 -3.40 2.74
N PRO A 327 -4.26 -4.74 2.66
CA PRO A 327 -4.22 -5.57 3.84
C PRO A 327 -2.92 -5.39 4.63
N MET A 328 -1.78 -5.06 4.03
CA MET A 328 -0.53 -4.87 4.80
C MET A 328 -0.51 -3.57 5.60
N VAL A 329 -0.89 -2.44 5.00
CA VAL A 329 -0.89 -1.12 5.64
C VAL A 329 -1.86 -1.14 6.81
N THR A 330 -3.05 -1.68 6.59
CA THR A 330 -4.10 -1.81 7.61
C THR A 330 -3.76 -2.80 8.72
N THR A 331 -2.86 -3.74 8.45
CA THR A 331 -2.44 -4.74 9.42
C THR A 331 -1.09 -4.43 10.06
N SER A 332 -0.36 -3.42 9.61
CA SER A 332 0.92 -3.05 10.20
C SER A 332 0.73 -2.46 11.61
N PHE A 333 1.36 -3.07 12.61
CA PHE A 333 1.15 -2.85 14.04
C PHE A 333 1.56 -1.46 14.57
N SER A 334 2.10 -0.57 13.71
CA SER A 334 2.69 0.70 14.14
C SER A 334 1.77 1.89 13.89
N SER A 335 1.19 2.39 14.99
CA SER A 335 0.46 3.66 15.17
C SER A 335 -0.99 3.71 14.67
N GLY A 336 -1.93 3.67 15.61
CA GLY A 336 -3.39 3.67 15.41
C GLY A 336 -3.99 4.98 14.91
N LEU A 337 -3.54 5.48 13.77
CA LEU A 337 -4.12 6.65 13.10
C LEU A 337 -4.65 6.23 11.73
N ALA A 338 -5.94 5.92 11.62
CA ALA A 338 -6.61 5.62 10.35
C ALA A 338 -6.42 6.71 9.26
N TYR A 339 -6.05 7.93 9.66
CA TYR A 339 -5.63 9.01 8.75
C TYR A 339 -4.45 8.62 7.86
N THR A 340 -3.47 7.89 8.40
CA THR A 340 -2.26 7.55 7.65
C THR A 340 -2.56 6.53 6.56
N GLU A 341 -3.47 5.58 6.79
CA GLU A 341 -3.84 4.53 5.85
C GLU A 341 -4.47 5.10 4.57
N ASN A 342 -5.49 5.96 4.74
CA ASN A 342 -6.15 6.64 3.62
C ASN A 342 -5.17 7.52 2.83
N LEU A 343 -4.24 8.20 3.50
CA LEU A 343 -3.22 9.05 2.84
C LEU A 343 -2.18 8.23 2.07
N ILE A 344 -1.74 7.10 2.63
CA ILE A 344 -0.79 6.19 1.96
C ILE A 344 -1.43 5.61 0.70
N ILE A 345 -2.64 5.07 0.81
CA ILE A 345 -3.34 4.47 -0.33
C ILE A 345 -3.73 5.53 -1.37
N CYS A 346 -4.16 6.71 -0.93
CA CYS A 346 -4.36 7.85 -1.82
C CYS A 346 -3.07 8.18 -2.59
N SER A 347 -1.91 8.25 -1.93
CA SER A 347 -0.63 8.53 -2.59
C SER A 347 -0.27 7.48 -3.64
N ILE A 348 -0.44 6.20 -3.32
CA ILE A 348 -0.18 5.08 -4.24
C ILE A 348 -1.05 5.15 -5.49
N VAL A 349 -2.32 5.54 -5.34
CA VAL A 349 -3.26 5.68 -6.47
C VAL A 349 -3.01 6.96 -7.27
N VAL A 350 -2.77 8.08 -6.58
CA VAL A 350 -2.72 9.41 -7.21
C VAL A 350 -1.43 9.60 -8.00
N ILE A 351 -0.27 9.20 -7.47
CA ILE A 351 1.02 9.44 -8.13
C ILE A 351 1.03 8.91 -9.58
N PRO A 352 0.59 7.66 -9.87
CA PRO A 352 0.54 7.17 -11.24
C PRO A 352 -0.53 7.86 -12.10
N THR A 353 -1.65 8.32 -11.51
CA THR A 353 -2.68 9.06 -12.25
C THR A 353 -2.19 10.40 -12.77
N LEU A 354 -1.20 11.02 -12.10
CA LEU A 354 -0.61 12.29 -12.51
C LEU A 354 0.01 12.23 -13.92
N PHE A 355 0.52 11.07 -14.36
CA PHE A 355 1.09 10.91 -15.70
C PHE A 355 0.03 10.99 -16.81
N PHE A 356 -1.22 10.60 -16.53
CA PHE A 356 -2.31 10.67 -17.49
C PHE A 356 -2.88 12.09 -17.65
N LEU A 357 -2.82 12.91 -16.59
CA LEU A 357 -3.48 14.22 -16.55
C LEU A 357 -3.14 15.18 -17.72
N PRO A 358 -1.87 15.33 -18.15
CA PRO A 358 -1.51 16.23 -19.24
C PRO A 358 -2.25 15.92 -20.56
N ILE A 359 -2.69 14.69 -20.78
CA ILE A 359 -3.39 14.26 -22.01
C ILE A 359 -4.84 14.81 -22.03
N LEU A 360 -5.49 14.92 -20.87
CA LEU A 360 -6.88 15.41 -20.74
C LEU A 360 -7.04 16.89 -21.12
N GLN A 361 -5.93 17.62 -21.23
CA GLN A 361 -5.91 19.04 -21.58
C GLN A 361 -6.42 19.32 -22.99
N ARG A 362 -6.43 18.33 -23.87
CA ARG A 362 -6.88 18.52 -25.25
C ARG A 362 -8.41 18.63 -25.36
N THR A 363 -9.14 18.31 -24.30
CA THR A 363 -10.60 18.30 -24.34
C THR A 363 -11.17 19.72 -24.43
N LYS A 364 -11.80 20.04 -25.58
CA LYS A 364 -12.46 21.36 -25.78
C LYS A 364 -13.72 21.53 -24.90
N GLN A 365 -14.19 20.45 -24.30
CA GLN A 365 -15.44 20.39 -23.56
C GLN A 365 -15.19 20.20 -22.05
N PHE A 366 -14.27 20.97 -21.47
CA PHE A 366 -13.90 20.89 -20.05
C PHE A 366 -15.11 20.87 -19.12
N LEU A 367 -16.11 21.72 -19.35
CA LEU A 367 -17.30 21.78 -18.51
C LEU A 367 -18.12 20.48 -18.56
N ARG A 368 -18.30 19.89 -19.75
CA ARG A 368 -19.03 18.62 -19.89
C ARG A 368 -18.26 17.48 -19.23
N LEU A 369 -16.96 17.39 -19.47
CA LEU A 369 -16.09 16.40 -18.82
C LEU A 369 -16.11 16.54 -17.29
N LEU A 370 -16.01 17.78 -16.79
CA LEU A 370 -16.06 18.08 -15.36
C LEU A 370 -17.40 17.64 -14.75
N ILE A 371 -18.53 17.97 -15.39
CA ILE A 371 -19.86 17.55 -14.93
C ILE A 371 -19.95 16.01 -14.91
N THR A 372 -19.49 15.32 -15.96
CA THR A 372 -19.51 13.86 -15.99
C THR A 372 -18.66 13.24 -14.90
N LEU A 373 -17.45 13.76 -14.66
CA LEU A 373 -16.57 13.28 -13.60
C LEU A 373 -17.13 13.54 -12.21
N LEU A 374 -17.76 14.70 -11.98
CA LEU A 374 -18.44 15.01 -10.72
C LEU A 374 -19.59 14.03 -10.46
N ILE A 375 -20.44 13.77 -11.47
CA ILE A 375 -21.55 12.81 -11.33
C ILE A 375 -21.02 11.41 -10.97
N ILE A 376 -20.02 10.92 -11.71
CA ILE A 376 -19.41 9.61 -11.44
C ILE A 376 -18.78 9.60 -10.04
N PHE A 377 -18.08 10.66 -9.66
CA PHE A 377 -17.46 10.78 -8.35
C PHE A 377 -18.50 10.73 -7.21
N PHE A 378 -19.60 11.47 -7.31
CA PHE A 378 -20.65 11.44 -6.29
C PHE A 378 -21.31 10.07 -6.18
N ILE A 379 -21.54 9.37 -7.29
CA ILE A 379 -22.05 7.99 -7.27
C ILE A 379 -21.07 7.07 -6.51
N ILE A 380 -19.79 7.17 -6.81
CA ILE A 380 -18.75 6.34 -6.17
C ILE A 380 -18.59 6.69 -4.68
N LEU A 381 -18.70 7.96 -4.32
CA LEU A 381 -18.68 8.42 -2.93
C LEU A 381 -19.88 7.86 -2.15
N ILE A 382 -21.08 7.90 -2.72
CA ILE A 382 -22.29 7.31 -2.10
C ILE A 382 -22.12 5.80 -1.91
N VAL A 383 -21.61 5.10 -2.94
CA VAL A 383 -21.32 3.67 -2.84
C VAL A 383 -20.30 3.39 -1.73
N ALA A 384 -19.24 4.18 -1.63
CA ALA A 384 -18.23 4.03 -0.58
C ALA A 384 -18.81 4.27 0.83
N CYS A 385 -19.74 5.22 0.97
CA CYS A 385 -20.38 5.55 2.26
C CYS A 385 -21.42 4.52 2.71
N ILE A 386 -22.11 3.85 1.78
CA ILE A 386 -23.18 2.89 2.10
C ILE A 386 -22.63 1.47 2.24
N ARG A 387 -21.62 1.13 1.43
CA ARG A 387 -21.08 -0.23 1.37
C ARG A 387 -20.38 -0.60 2.68
N GLN A 388 -20.61 -1.83 3.13
CA GLN A 388 -19.81 -2.42 4.19
C GLN A 388 -18.39 -2.70 3.65
N PRO A 389 -17.34 -2.13 4.26
CA PRO A 389 -15.98 -2.24 3.74
C PRO A 389 -15.40 -3.65 3.90
N PHE A 390 -15.98 -4.47 4.79
CA PHE A 390 -15.49 -5.81 5.10
C PHE A 390 -16.43 -6.88 4.56
N THR A 391 -15.86 -8.00 4.12
CA THR A 391 -16.59 -9.16 3.60
C THR A 391 -15.92 -10.43 4.07
N LYS A 392 -16.61 -11.58 4.03
CA LYS A 392 -16.00 -12.89 4.35
C LYS A 392 -14.68 -13.18 3.63
N SER A 393 -14.51 -12.74 2.38
CA SER A 393 -13.25 -12.92 1.61
C SER A 393 -12.18 -11.87 1.90
N ARG A 394 -12.59 -10.72 2.43
CA ARG A 394 -11.72 -9.60 2.81
C ARG A 394 -12.14 -9.11 4.19
N PRO A 395 -11.96 -9.97 5.21
CA PRO A 395 -12.46 -9.72 6.54
C PRO A 395 -11.59 -8.67 7.20
N ASN A 396 -12.17 -7.95 8.15
CA ASN A 396 -11.34 -7.12 8.99
C ASN A 396 -10.49 -8.00 9.92
N THR A 397 -9.36 -7.49 10.38
CA THR A 397 -8.56 -8.17 11.40
C THR A 397 -8.85 -7.63 12.79
N PHE A 398 -8.86 -8.52 13.76
CA PHE A 398 -8.86 -8.16 15.18
C PHE A 398 -7.80 -8.94 15.91
N TYR A 399 -7.32 -8.34 16.99
CA TYR A 399 -6.41 -8.98 17.92
C TYR A 399 -7.19 -9.39 19.15
N ALA A 400 -6.97 -10.61 19.61
CA ALA A 400 -7.44 -11.06 20.90
C ALA A 400 -6.27 -11.63 21.69
N LYS A 401 -6.11 -11.13 22.90
CA LYS A 401 -5.18 -11.66 23.88
C LYS A 401 -5.96 -12.22 25.03
N HIS A 402 -5.79 -13.51 25.25
CA HIS A 402 -6.35 -14.20 26.38
C HIS A 402 -5.31 -14.20 27.50
N ILE A 403 -5.68 -13.67 28.67
CA ILE A 403 -4.89 -13.73 29.89
C ILE A 403 -5.63 -14.61 30.87
N SER A 404 -4.99 -15.63 31.41
CA SER A 404 -5.53 -16.36 32.55
C SER A 404 -4.58 -16.32 33.74
N LYS A 405 -5.16 -16.23 34.92
CA LYS A 405 -4.49 -16.25 36.21
C LYS A 405 -5.05 -17.38 37.03
N SER A 406 -4.23 -18.37 37.36
CA SER A 406 -4.62 -19.47 38.25
C SER A 406 -3.73 -19.49 39.49
N VAL A 407 -4.36 -19.63 40.66
CA VAL A 407 -3.66 -19.66 41.94
C VAL A 407 -3.86 -21.04 42.55
N TYR A 408 -2.77 -21.77 42.76
CA TYR A 408 -2.75 -23.04 43.46
C TYR A 408 -2.17 -22.85 44.85
N ASN A 409 -2.79 -23.47 45.84
CA ASN A 409 -2.26 -23.55 47.20
C ASN A 409 -1.89 -24.99 47.49
N ALA A 410 -0.64 -25.19 47.89
CA ALA A 410 -0.09 -26.47 48.29
C ALA A 410 0.16 -26.47 49.80
N GLU A 411 -0.57 -27.32 50.51
CA GLU A 411 -0.47 -27.47 51.96
C GLU A 411 0.03 -28.86 52.32
N ILE A 412 0.80 -28.96 53.40
CA ILE A 412 1.26 -30.25 53.92
C ILE A 412 0.07 -30.98 54.55
N SER A 413 -0.30 -32.11 53.97
CA SER A 413 -1.23 -33.05 54.60
C SER A 413 -0.53 -33.87 55.68
N THR A 414 -1.32 -34.45 56.59
CA THR A 414 -0.87 -35.22 57.76
C THR A 414 0.09 -36.38 57.45
N ASN A 415 0.18 -36.82 56.20
CA ASN A 415 1.06 -37.90 55.73
C ASN A 415 2.37 -37.42 55.08
N ASN A 416 2.80 -36.17 55.28
CA ASN A 416 3.94 -35.54 54.59
C ASN A 416 3.80 -35.46 53.05
N SER A 417 2.60 -35.71 52.51
CA SER A 417 2.25 -35.42 51.13
C SER A 417 1.71 -34.00 51.00
N PHE A 418 2.00 -33.30 49.90
CA PHE A 418 1.38 -32.00 49.62
C PHE A 418 0.03 -32.22 48.96
N GLY A 419 -1.03 -31.65 49.54
CA GLY A 419 -2.31 -31.49 48.88
C GLY A 419 -2.29 -30.20 48.08
N VAL A 420 -2.39 -30.28 46.75
CA VAL A 420 -2.48 -29.11 45.89
C VAL A 420 -3.94 -28.87 45.54
N SER A 421 -4.44 -27.68 45.83
CA SER A 421 -5.81 -27.26 45.50
C SER A 421 -5.80 -25.97 44.67
N LEU A 422 -6.70 -25.88 43.70
CA LEU A 422 -6.94 -24.65 42.95
C LEU A 422 -7.75 -23.70 43.84
N VAL A 423 -7.19 -22.53 44.16
CA VAL A 423 -7.82 -21.50 45.00
C VAL A 423 -8.71 -20.59 44.18
N SER A 424 -8.18 -20.10 43.06
CA SER A 424 -8.89 -19.18 42.19
C SER A 424 -8.41 -19.30 40.76
N GLN A 425 -9.33 -19.04 39.84
CA GLN A 425 -9.04 -18.91 38.42
C GLN A 425 -9.78 -17.68 37.91
N GLN A 426 -9.06 -16.78 37.26
CA GLN A 426 -9.61 -15.63 36.56
C GLN A 426 -9.07 -15.66 35.14
N SER A 427 -9.95 -15.53 34.15
CA SER A 427 -9.56 -15.36 32.75
C SER A 427 -10.22 -14.12 32.20
N SER A 428 -9.45 -13.36 31.43
CA SER A 428 -9.95 -12.24 30.68
C SER A 428 -9.47 -12.31 29.26
N ILE A 429 -10.36 -11.99 28.33
CA ILE A 429 -9.99 -11.78 26.94
C ILE A 429 -9.99 -10.28 26.70
N THR A 430 -8.87 -9.77 26.23
CA THR A 430 -8.75 -8.41 25.72
C THR A 430 -8.81 -8.47 24.20
N VAL A 431 -9.74 -7.72 23.62
CA VAL A 431 -9.99 -7.64 22.20
C VAL A 431 -9.69 -6.23 21.73
N ASN A 432 -8.87 -6.12 20.69
CA ASN A 432 -8.46 -4.86 20.09
C ASN A 432 -8.75 -4.85 18.58
N THR A 433 -9.20 -3.70 18.08
CA THR A 433 -9.34 -3.41 16.64
C THR A 433 -8.54 -2.17 16.27
N TYR A 434 -8.11 -2.09 15.00
CA TYR A 434 -7.17 -1.07 14.55
C TYR A 434 -7.84 0.11 13.80
N HIS A 435 -9.07 -0.05 13.29
CA HIS A 435 -9.70 0.93 12.37
C HIS A 435 -10.88 1.72 12.98
N GLY A 436 -10.88 2.00 14.28
CA GLY A 436 -11.98 2.76 14.90
C GLY A 436 -13.32 2.00 14.94
N LEU A 437 -13.31 0.71 14.61
CA LEU A 437 -14.49 -0.15 14.73
C LEU A 437 -14.89 -0.23 16.19
N VAL A 438 -16.13 0.15 16.46
CA VAL A 438 -16.67 0.07 17.80
C VAL A 438 -16.87 -1.41 18.13
N LEU A 439 -16.04 -1.94 19.03
CA LEU A 439 -16.09 -3.34 19.45
C LEU A 439 -17.35 -3.67 20.23
N SER A 440 -17.94 -2.69 20.93
CA SER A 440 -19.13 -2.94 21.74
C SER A 440 -20.27 -3.60 20.94
N PRO A 441 -20.79 -3.01 19.84
CA PRO A 441 -21.87 -3.61 19.06
C PRO A 441 -21.49 -4.96 18.44
N ILE A 442 -20.22 -5.17 18.07
CA ILE A 442 -19.74 -6.45 17.54
C ILE A 442 -19.84 -7.53 18.62
N LEU A 443 -19.35 -7.24 19.82
CA LEU A 443 -19.41 -8.15 20.97
C LEU A 443 -20.85 -8.39 21.43
N ASP A 444 -21.73 -7.38 21.32
CA ASP A 444 -23.15 -7.53 21.63
C ASP A 444 -23.85 -8.42 20.60
N GLN A 445 -23.56 -8.22 19.31
CA GLN A 445 -24.04 -9.10 18.24
C GLN A 445 -23.52 -10.53 18.40
N PHE A 446 -22.27 -10.70 18.86
CA PHE A 446 -21.71 -12.03 19.17
C PHE A 446 -22.45 -12.68 20.33
N SER A 447 -22.68 -11.97 21.42
CA SER A 447 -23.45 -12.45 22.57
C SER A 447 -24.85 -12.91 22.15
N VAL A 448 -25.52 -12.15 21.27
CA VAL A 448 -26.82 -12.52 20.71
C VAL A 448 -26.74 -13.78 19.84
N LYS A 449 -25.78 -13.85 18.91
CA LYS A 449 -25.63 -15.00 17.99
C LYS A 449 -25.21 -16.29 18.70
N SER A 450 -24.40 -16.17 19.74
CA SER A 450 -23.87 -17.31 20.51
C SER A 450 -24.80 -17.76 21.64
N ALA A 451 -25.78 -16.94 22.01
CA ALA A 451 -26.50 -17.01 23.27
C ALA A 451 -25.59 -16.95 24.52
N HIS A 452 -24.31 -16.60 24.36
CA HIS A 452 -23.34 -16.53 25.44
C HIS A 452 -23.21 -15.09 25.94
N LYS A 453 -23.64 -14.84 27.18
CA LYS A 453 -23.53 -13.51 27.79
C LYS A 453 -22.08 -13.26 28.20
N LEU A 454 -21.48 -12.21 27.65
CA LEU A 454 -20.16 -11.73 28.06
C LEU A 454 -20.29 -10.99 29.40
N TYR A 455 -19.77 -11.59 30.47
CA TYR A 455 -19.80 -11.00 31.81
C TYR A 455 -18.66 -10.01 32.01
N ASN A 456 -18.88 -8.98 32.84
CA ASN A 456 -17.87 -7.98 33.20
C ASN A 456 -17.19 -7.31 31.98
N LYS A 457 -17.92 -7.12 30.88
CA LYS A 457 -17.43 -6.44 29.68
C LYS A 457 -17.14 -4.97 29.98
N THR A 458 -15.88 -4.58 29.90
CA THR A 458 -15.41 -3.20 30.04
C THR A 458 -14.66 -2.76 28.80
N CYS A 459 -15.09 -1.68 28.15
CA CYS A 459 -14.40 -1.13 26.99
C CYS A 459 -13.66 0.14 27.39
N PHE A 460 -12.32 0.09 27.40
CA PHE A 460 -11.48 1.25 27.71
C PHE A 460 -11.50 2.29 26.59
N SER A 461 -11.70 1.83 25.35
CA SER A 461 -11.94 2.67 24.18
C SER A 461 -13.01 2.01 23.29
N SER A 462 -13.49 2.71 22.26
CA SER A 462 -14.34 2.11 21.24
C SER A 462 -13.68 0.89 20.58
N THR A 463 -12.35 0.84 20.53
CA THR A 463 -11.56 -0.17 19.83
C THR A 463 -10.90 -1.21 20.74
N ASN A 464 -11.00 -1.08 22.07
CA ASN A 464 -10.39 -1.98 23.05
C ASN A 464 -11.43 -2.35 24.12
N CYS A 465 -11.79 -3.63 24.15
CA CYS A 465 -12.71 -4.19 25.12
C CYS A 465 -12.11 -5.40 25.82
N THR A 466 -12.40 -5.52 27.11
CA THR A 466 -12.01 -6.66 27.94
C THR A 466 -13.25 -7.27 28.55
N PHE A 467 -13.30 -8.58 28.69
CA PHE A 467 -14.40 -9.28 29.36
C PHE A 467 -13.90 -10.58 30.00
N ASP A 468 -14.69 -11.08 30.95
CA ASP A 468 -14.40 -12.30 31.69
C ASP A 468 -14.71 -13.54 30.82
N ASP A 469 -13.75 -14.48 30.74
CA ASP A 469 -13.87 -15.76 30.02
C ASP A 469 -13.60 -16.94 30.97
N SER A 470 -14.10 -16.88 32.21
CA SER A 470 -13.96 -17.92 33.23
C SER A 470 -14.70 -19.24 32.92
N PHE A 471 -15.37 -19.36 31.76
CA PHE A 471 -16.21 -20.50 31.44
C PHE A 471 -15.43 -21.70 30.85
N ASN A 472 -15.55 -22.86 31.50
CA ASN A 472 -15.30 -24.21 30.95
C ASN A 472 -13.96 -24.39 30.20
N ARG A 473 -12.87 -23.83 30.74
CA ARG A 473 -11.54 -23.93 30.14
C ARG A 473 -10.75 -25.10 30.73
N LYS A 474 -9.97 -25.75 29.87
CA LYS A 474 -8.92 -26.69 30.29
C LYS A 474 -7.85 -25.90 31.08
N LEU A 475 -7.59 -26.31 32.32
CA LEU A 475 -6.58 -25.67 33.17
C LEU A 475 -5.20 -25.70 32.46
N PRO A 476 -4.43 -24.60 32.49
CA PRO A 476 -3.10 -24.57 31.86
C PRO A 476 -2.15 -25.57 32.51
N VAL A 477 -2.30 -25.77 33.82
CA VAL A 477 -1.62 -26.79 34.62
C VAL A 477 -2.64 -27.87 34.95
N GLU A 478 -2.39 -29.08 34.47
CA GLU A 478 -3.29 -30.23 34.62
C GLU A 478 -3.07 -30.91 35.98
N HIS A 479 -1.82 -31.01 36.42
CA HIS A 479 -1.45 -31.67 37.67
C HIS A 479 -0.14 -31.10 38.23
N ILE A 480 -0.07 -30.96 39.55
CA ILE A 480 1.15 -30.55 40.27
C ILE A 480 1.44 -31.61 41.31
N GLN A 481 2.62 -32.23 41.20
CA GLN A 481 3.12 -33.18 42.19
C GLN A 481 4.34 -32.57 42.89
N ILE A 482 4.31 -32.51 44.22
CA ILE A 482 5.42 -32.00 45.03
C ILE A 482 5.98 -33.16 45.86
N GLU A 483 7.23 -33.51 45.60
CA GLU A 483 7.99 -34.53 46.33
C GLU A 483 9.02 -33.84 47.24
N SER A 484 8.95 -34.10 48.56
CA SER A 484 9.99 -33.65 49.49
C SER A 484 11.18 -34.62 49.42
N MET A 485 12.34 -34.13 48.95
CA MET A 485 13.55 -34.95 48.83
C MET A 485 14.41 -34.90 50.11
N LYS A 486 14.43 -33.73 50.79
CA LYS A 486 15.11 -33.45 52.08
C LYS A 486 14.40 -32.28 52.77
N LYS A 487 14.71 -32.00 54.06
CA LYS A 487 14.12 -30.88 54.85
C LYS A 487 14.07 -29.50 54.17
N ILE A 488 14.89 -29.26 53.14
CA ILE A 488 15.10 -27.96 52.48
C ILE A 488 14.98 -28.10 50.93
N LYS A 489 14.85 -29.33 50.38
CA LYS A 489 14.82 -29.57 48.92
C LYS A 489 13.49 -30.18 48.51
N TYR A 490 12.80 -29.50 47.59
CA TYR A 490 11.55 -29.95 46.98
C TYR A 490 11.75 -30.18 45.50
N ARG A 491 11.14 -31.24 44.97
CA ARG A 491 11.02 -31.50 43.55
C ARG A 491 9.55 -31.31 43.16
N ILE A 492 9.30 -30.41 42.22
CA ILE A 492 7.96 -30.07 41.76
C ILE A 492 7.87 -30.53 40.31
N ARG A 493 6.98 -31.48 40.05
CA ARG A 493 6.58 -31.88 38.70
C ARG A 493 5.29 -31.16 38.36
N ILE A 494 5.35 -30.32 37.33
CA ILE A 494 4.21 -29.54 36.84
C ILE A 494 3.83 -30.16 35.50
N GLN A 495 2.72 -30.90 35.46
CA GLN A 495 2.12 -31.33 34.20
C GLN A 495 1.23 -30.20 33.70
N HIS A 496 1.47 -29.78 32.47
CA HIS A 496 0.80 -28.64 31.86
C HIS A 496 0.48 -28.96 30.39
N VAL A 497 -0.38 -28.15 29.79
CA VAL A 497 -0.69 -28.26 28.36
C VAL A 497 0.60 -28.11 27.53
N LEU A 498 0.64 -28.75 26.35
CA LEU A 498 1.79 -28.69 25.44
C LEU A 498 2.19 -27.23 25.19
N SER A 499 3.42 -26.89 25.56
CA SER A 499 3.87 -25.50 25.54
C SER A 499 5.29 -25.38 25.04
N TYR A 500 5.55 -24.32 24.27
CA TYR A 500 6.87 -24.02 23.69
C TYR A 500 7.66 -23.03 24.54
N ASN A 501 6.98 -22.15 25.29
CA ASN A 501 7.62 -21.12 26.11
C ASN A 501 7.02 -21.13 27.52
N ILE A 502 7.83 -21.54 28.50
CA ILE A 502 7.47 -21.56 29.91
C ILE A 502 8.56 -20.84 30.68
N GLN A 503 8.18 -19.75 31.32
CA GLN A 503 9.05 -18.97 32.19
C GLN A 503 8.67 -19.26 33.63
N ILE A 504 9.64 -19.70 34.43
CA ILE A 504 9.43 -19.95 35.85
C ILE A 504 10.27 -18.93 36.61
N SER A 505 9.60 -18.13 37.44
CA SER A 505 10.22 -17.14 38.30
C SER A 505 9.79 -17.36 39.75
N LEU A 506 10.68 -17.00 40.67
CA LEU A 506 10.37 -16.93 42.09
C LEU A 506 10.41 -15.48 42.55
N LEU A 507 9.50 -15.13 43.46
CA LEU A 507 9.46 -13.80 44.09
C LEU A 507 10.53 -13.62 45.19
N SER A 508 11.16 -14.69 45.65
CA SER A 508 12.16 -14.69 46.74
C SER A 508 13.54 -15.18 46.28
N ASN A 509 14.61 -14.84 47.01
CA ASN A 509 16.02 -15.23 46.78
C ASN A 509 16.31 -16.74 46.99
N ILE A 510 15.40 -17.60 46.55
CA ILE A 510 15.47 -19.05 46.64
C ILE A 510 16.12 -19.58 45.36
N LYS A 511 17.04 -20.55 45.49
CA LYS A 511 17.68 -21.18 44.34
C LYS A 511 16.72 -22.17 43.68
N LEU A 512 16.48 -21.97 42.38
CA LEU A 512 15.65 -22.82 41.54
C LEU A 512 16.46 -23.37 40.36
N THR A 513 16.22 -24.62 40.01
CA THR A 513 16.78 -25.26 38.80
C THR A 513 15.69 -25.98 38.02
N VAL A 514 15.50 -25.60 36.76
CA VAL A 514 14.57 -26.25 35.82
C VAL A 514 15.35 -27.29 35.03
N HIS A 515 15.03 -28.58 35.18
CA HIS A 515 15.83 -29.66 34.59
C HIS A 515 15.64 -29.82 33.08
N ASN A 516 14.42 -29.61 32.60
CA ASN A 516 14.03 -29.85 31.21
C ASN A 516 13.78 -28.55 30.44
N GLN A 517 14.54 -27.49 30.74
CA GLN A 517 14.36 -26.16 30.15
C GLN A 517 14.49 -26.15 28.62
N PHE A 518 15.32 -27.04 28.07
CA PHE A 518 15.62 -27.10 26.64
C PHE A 518 14.73 -28.09 25.86
N ASP A 519 13.87 -28.85 26.54
CA ASP A 519 12.95 -29.78 25.89
C ASP A 519 11.74 -29.01 25.35
N ILE A 520 11.74 -28.73 24.05
CA ILE A 520 10.71 -27.94 23.38
C ILE A 520 10.16 -28.74 22.18
N PRO A 521 8.84 -28.97 22.07
CA PRO A 521 7.80 -28.66 23.06
C PRO A 521 7.78 -29.67 24.24
N ARG A 522 7.24 -29.25 25.39
CA ARG A 522 7.10 -30.12 26.59
C ARG A 522 5.69 -30.09 27.18
N LYS A 523 5.31 -31.18 27.85
CA LYS A 523 4.05 -31.35 28.61
C LYS A 523 4.26 -31.41 30.13
N GLU A 524 5.51 -31.46 30.56
CA GLU A 524 5.90 -31.51 31.95
C GLU A 524 7.05 -30.53 32.16
N THR A 525 7.09 -29.86 33.31
CA THR A 525 8.25 -29.09 33.75
C THR A 525 8.67 -29.56 35.13
N ILE A 526 9.95 -29.91 35.28
CA ILE A 526 10.51 -30.42 36.53
C ILE A 526 11.38 -29.33 37.16
N VAL A 527 10.99 -28.92 38.35
CA VAL A 527 11.61 -27.81 39.09
C VAL A 527 12.13 -28.33 40.42
N ASP A 528 13.43 -28.22 40.64
CA ASP A 528 14.03 -28.43 41.96
C ASP A 528 14.16 -27.06 42.66
N VAL A 529 13.62 -26.96 43.88
CA VAL A 529 13.60 -25.74 44.70
C VAL A 529 14.31 -25.99 46.03
N TYR A 530 15.22 -25.07 46.40
CA TYR A 530 15.96 -25.12 47.67
C TYR A 530 15.56 -23.97 48.58
N SER A 531 14.65 -24.22 49.53
CA SER A 531 14.08 -23.17 50.40
C SER A 531 14.12 -23.55 51.87
N THR A 532 14.62 -22.62 52.69
CA THR A 532 14.50 -22.65 54.15
C THR A 532 13.24 -21.92 54.66
N ILE A 533 12.55 -21.19 53.79
CA ILE A 533 11.37 -20.39 54.12
C ILE A 533 10.14 -21.29 54.14
N SER A 534 9.28 -21.11 55.15
CA SER A 534 8.04 -21.88 55.33
C SER A 534 6.98 -21.58 54.26
N ARG A 535 6.97 -20.37 53.71
CA ARG A 535 6.05 -19.96 52.64
C ARG A 535 6.81 -19.33 51.49
N PHE A 536 6.58 -19.83 50.28
CA PHE A 536 7.12 -19.21 49.07
C PHE A 536 6.16 -19.39 47.89
N GLU A 537 6.30 -18.52 46.89
CA GLU A 537 5.45 -18.46 45.71
C GLU A 537 6.28 -18.66 44.45
N ILE A 538 5.83 -19.59 43.60
CA ILE A 538 6.40 -19.85 42.29
C ILE A 538 5.44 -19.31 41.24
N ASN A 539 5.93 -18.38 40.41
CA ASN A 539 5.20 -17.86 39.28
C ASN A 539 5.63 -18.61 38.02
N ILE A 540 4.67 -19.26 37.39
CA ILE A 540 4.83 -20.04 36.18
C ILE A 540 4.04 -19.33 35.09
N LYS A 541 4.74 -18.68 34.16
CA LYS A 541 4.15 -18.07 32.99
C LYS A 541 4.25 -19.04 31.82
N ILE A 542 3.11 -19.42 31.27
CA ILE A 542 2.99 -20.35 30.13
C ILE A 542 2.44 -19.55 28.96
N GLN A 543 3.17 -19.50 27.84
CA GLN A 543 2.69 -18.88 26.61
C GLN A 543 2.31 -19.97 25.61
N ARG A 544 1.08 -19.90 25.09
CA ARG A 544 0.51 -20.90 24.17
C ARG A 544 -0.02 -20.27 22.89
N CYS A 545 -0.04 -21.06 21.82
CA CYS A 545 -0.49 -20.64 20.49
C CYS A 545 -1.75 -21.39 19.99
N GLU A 546 -2.28 -22.35 20.74
CA GLU A 546 -3.42 -23.14 20.29
C GLU A 546 -4.73 -22.35 20.43
N ILE A 547 -5.20 -21.76 19.32
CA ILE A 547 -6.53 -21.12 19.22
C ILE A 547 -7.65 -22.11 19.63
N ASN A 548 -7.43 -23.41 19.40
CA ASN A 548 -8.35 -24.48 19.76
C ASN A 548 -8.64 -24.55 21.27
N ASP A 549 -7.73 -24.03 22.12
CA ASP A 549 -7.90 -24.00 23.57
C ASP A 549 -8.80 -22.85 24.07
N SER A 550 -9.29 -21.99 23.18
CA SER A 550 -10.29 -20.96 23.50
C SER A 550 -11.61 -21.22 22.76
N PRO A 551 -12.61 -21.79 23.45
CA PRO A 551 -13.96 -21.96 22.91
C PRO A 551 -14.55 -20.63 22.42
N PHE A 552 -14.25 -19.52 23.10
CA PHE A 552 -14.63 -18.18 22.67
C PHE A 552 -14.07 -17.87 21.27
N LEU A 553 -12.75 -18.00 21.05
CA LEU A 553 -12.14 -17.66 19.77
C LEU A 553 -12.64 -18.56 18.63
N LEU A 554 -12.85 -19.85 18.90
CA LEU A 554 -13.45 -20.79 17.95
C LEU A 554 -14.88 -20.41 17.58
N LEU A 555 -15.72 -20.06 18.57
CA LEU A 555 -17.10 -19.67 18.32
C LEU A 555 -17.18 -18.30 17.63
N PHE A 556 -16.29 -17.37 18.01
CA PHE A 556 -16.22 -16.03 17.45
C PHE A 556 -15.87 -16.07 15.96
N THR A 557 -14.79 -16.77 15.60
CA THR A 557 -14.38 -16.95 14.20
C THR A 557 -15.47 -17.64 13.36
N ARG A 558 -16.25 -18.54 13.96
CA ARG A 558 -17.38 -19.20 13.29
C ARG A 558 -18.59 -18.29 13.08
N LEU A 559 -18.95 -17.45 14.07
CA LEU A 559 -20.17 -16.65 14.07
C LEU A 559 -19.99 -15.23 13.49
N MET A 560 -18.74 -14.77 13.37
CA MET A 560 -18.33 -13.48 12.83
C MET A 560 -17.38 -13.65 11.64
N PRO A 561 -17.86 -14.16 10.49
CA PRO A 561 -17.01 -14.47 9.35
C PRO A 561 -16.39 -13.24 8.66
N ASP A 562 -16.91 -12.04 8.92
CA ASP A 562 -16.40 -10.77 8.37
C ASP A 562 -15.22 -10.22 9.20
N ILE A 563 -14.82 -10.94 10.25
CA ILE A 563 -13.77 -10.58 11.19
C ILE A 563 -12.87 -11.80 11.39
N VAL A 564 -11.57 -11.66 11.13
CA VAL A 564 -10.60 -12.74 11.28
C VAL A 564 -9.60 -12.43 12.38
N LEU A 565 -9.35 -13.43 13.23
CA LEU A 565 -8.34 -13.38 14.26
C LEU A 565 -6.97 -13.31 13.59
N ARG A 566 -6.18 -12.31 13.96
CA ARG A 566 -4.79 -12.22 13.54
C ARG A 566 -3.87 -12.57 14.70
N GLY A 567 -3.08 -13.62 14.53
CA GLY A 567 -1.99 -13.92 15.44
C GLY A 567 -0.86 -12.91 15.24
N GLU A 568 -0.21 -12.50 16.32
CA GLU A 568 1.18 -12.09 16.20
C GLU A 568 1.96 -13.31 15.68
N GLY A 569 2.91 -13.12 14.76
CA GLY A 569 3.81 -14.19 14.30
C GLY A 569 4.65 -14.83 15.42
N PHE A 570 4.41 -14.45 16.68
CA PHE A 570 4.95 -15.03 17.89
C PHE A 570 3.78 -15.54 18.74
N CYS A 571 3.88 -16.80 19.18
CA CYS A 571 2.97 -17.50 20.09
C CYS A 571 2.64 -16.73 21.39
N GLN A 572 1.72 -15.75 21.35
CA GLN A 572 1.29 -14.96 22.51
C GLN A 572 -0.24 -14.77 22.59
N ALA A 573 -1.03 -15.54 21.82
CA ALA A 573 -2.49 -15.43 21.87
C ALA A 573 -3.06 -15.77 23.27
N ILE A 574 -2.34 -16.61 24.01
CA ILE A 574 -2.68 -17.04 25.37
C ILE A 574 -1.47 -16.84 26.28
N ASP A 575 -1.61 -15.97 27.27
CA ASP A 575 -0.69 -15.82 28.40
C ASP A 575 -1.37 -16.39 29.65
N ASP A 576 -0.87 -17.52 30.17
CA ASP A 576 -1.36 -18.09 31.41
C ASP A 576 -0.32 -17.86 32.52
N ASP A 577 -0.68 -17.05 33.51
CA ASP A 577 0.09 -16.84 34.72
C ASP A 577 -0.45 -17.77 35.82
N THR A 578 0.39 -18.68 36.29
CA THR A 578 0.04 -19.60 37.37
C THR A 578 0.90 -19.30 38.58
N SER A 579 0.30 -18.97 39.72
CA SER A 579 1.04 -18.88 40.98
C SER A 579 0.80 -20.13 41.83
N LEU A 580 1.89 -20.77 42.26
CA LEU A 580 1.87 -21.89 43.19
C LEU A 580 2.41 -21.40 44.54
N ILE A 581 1.50 -21.25 45.49
CA ILE A 581 1.82 -20.87 46.87
C ILE A 581 2.04 -22.17 47.65
N ILE A 582 3.23 -22.36 48.19
CA ILE A 582 3.57 -23.54 49.00
C ILE A 582 3.67 -23.09 50.45
N ASN A 583 2.79 -23.64 51.29
CA ASN A 583 2.80 -23.44 52.74
C ASN A 583 3.29 -24.72 53.42
N ARG A 584 4.43 -24.62 54.10
CA ARG A 584 5.03 -25.69 54.89
C ARG A 584 4.36 -25.82 56.26
#